data_AF-A0A941FKI4-F1
#
_entry.id   AF-A0A941FKI4-F1
#
_cell.length_a   1.000
_cell.length_b   1.000
_cell.length_c   1.000
_cell.angle_alpha   90.00
_cell.angle_beta   90.00
_cell.angle_gamma   90.00
#
_symmetry.space_group_name_H-M   'P 1'
#
loop_
_entity.id
_entity.type
_entity.pdbx_description
1 polymer ?
#
loop_
_entity_poly.entity_id
_entity_poly.type
_entity_poly.pdbx_seq_one_letter_code
_entity_poly.pdbx_strand_id
1 'polypeptide(L)'
;MEALLSEDVKIIASALKSAIDKDRKSTSKREAETGIRYYNHENDIMNNRIFYVDDEGILREDKYASNVRIPHGFFPEIVDQKTQYLLSNPVEYETENEELKEYLAEYYNSEFQVVLQELVEGSSQKGFEYVYARTNAEDRLCFQVADSLNVFGVYNEYNELQTYLPSLCH
;
A
#
# COMPACT_ATOMS: atom_id res chain seq x y z
N MET A 1 -9.79 20.88 -10.02
CA MET A 1 -10.47 19.57 -10.12
C MET A 1 -11.11 19.42 -11.49
N GLU A 2 -11.87 20.42 -11.96
CA GLU A 2 -12.21 20.64 -13.38
C GLU A 2 -10.97 20.63 -14.30
N ALA A 3 -9.84 21.13 -13.79
CA ALA A 3 -8.54 21.12 -14.45
C ALA A 3 -7.97 19.73 -14.81
N LEU A 4 -8.34 18.65 -14.09
CA LEU A 4 -7.90 17.27 -14.43
C LEU A 4 -8.69 16.69 -15.61
N LEU A 5 -9.88 17.23 -15.87
CA LEU A 5 -10.78 16.86 -16.95
C LEU A 5 -10.77 17.91 -18.08
N SER A 6 -9.83 18.86 -18.03
CA SER A 6 -9.65 19.90 -19.03
C SER A 6 -9.07 19.31 -20.32
N GLU A 7 -9.31 19.95 -21.47
CA GLU A 7 -8.68 19.56 -22.75
C GLU A 7 -7.26 20.16 -22.90
N ASP A 8 -6.89 21.16 -22.08
CA ASP A 8 -5.56 21.77 -22.13
C ASP A 8 -4.52 20.94 -21.35
N VAL A 9 -3.60 20.35 -22.10
CA VAL A 9 -2.51 19.50 -21.59
C VAL A 9 -1.69 20.16 -20.48
N LYS A 10 -1.44 21.48 -20.55
CA LYS A 10 -0.65 22.18 -19.52
C LYS A 10 -1.41 22.29 -18.20
N ILE A 11 -2.71 22.55 -18.29
CA ILE A 11 -3.60 22.65 -17.14
C ILE A 11 -3.71 21.27 -16.47
N ILE A 12 -3.94 20.21 -17.26
CA ILE A 12 -3.99 18.82 -16.77
C ILE A 12 -2.68 18.46 -16.07
N ALA A 13 -1.53 18.71 -16.69
CA ALA A 13 -0.24 18.34 -16.12
C ALA A 13 0.01 19.03 -14.76
N SER A 14 -0.32 20.31 -14.65
CA SER A 14 -0.19 21.05 -13.38
C SER A 14 -1.15 20.52 -12.31
N ALA A 15 -2.39 20.21 -12.68
CA ALA A 15 -3.41 19.69 -11.78
C ALA A 15 -3.07 18.27 -11.32
N LEU A 16 -2.53 17.43 -12.22
CA LEU A 16 -2.07 16.08 -11.93
C LEU A 16 -0.94 16.09 -10.92
N LYS A 17 0.08 16.92 -11.14
CA LYS A 17 1.19 17.07 -10.20
C LYS A 17 0.70 17.49 -8.81
N SER A 18 -0.18 18.49 -8.76
CA SER A 18 -0.75 18.94 -7.48
C SER A 18 -1.60 17.86 -6.80
N ALA A 19 -2.32 17.03 -7.55
CA ALA A 19 -3.12 15.94 -7.03
C ALA A 19 -2.23 14.83 -6.43
N ILE A 20 -1.18 14.43 -7.16
CA ILE A 20 -0.19 13.44 -6.69
C ILE A 20 0.51 13.94 -5.42
N ASP A 21 0.96 15.21 -5.40
CA ASP A 21 1.64 15.79 -4.24
C ASP A 21 0.71 15.85 -3.02
N LYS A 22 -0.58 16.10 -3.22
CA LYS A 22 -1.60 16.10 -2.16
C LYS A 22 -1.84 14.69 -1.64
N ASP A 23 -1.99 13.71 -2.53
CA ASP A 23 -2.21 12.31 -2.18
C ASP A 23 -1.04 11.75 -1.37
N ARG A 24 0.20 11.93 -1.84
CA ARG A 24 1.43 11.48 -1.15
C ARG A 24 1.57 12.05 0.25
N LYS A 25 1.06 13.26 0.49
CA LYS A 25 1.11 13.91 1.82
C LYS A 25 -0.10 13.59 2.70
N SER A 26 -1.06 12.82 2.20
CA SER A 26 -2.22 12.42 2.99
C SER A 26 -1.81 11.60 4.21
N THR A 27 -2.61 11.68 5.27
CA THR A 27 -2.35 10.92 6.50
C THR A 27 -2.28 9.42 6.21
N SER A 28 -3.21 8.89 5.41
CA SER A 28 -3.25 7.47 5.06
C SER A 28 -1.99 7.01 4.33
N LYS A 29 -1.43 7.79 3.40
CA LYS A 29 -0.17 7.44 2.72
C LYS A 29 1.02 7.48 3.66
N ARG A 30 1.09 8.47 4.55
CA ARG A 30 2.16 8.57 5.55
C ARG A 30 2.14 7.43 6.56
N GLU A 31 0.95 6.99 6.96
CA GLU A 31 0.76 5.83 7.82
C GLU A 31 1.14 4.54 7.10
N ALA A 32 0.75 4.39 5.83
CA ALA A 32 1.16 3.27 4.98
C ALA A 32 2.69 3.19 4.82
N GLU A 33 3.37 4.31 4.56
CA GLU A 33 4.84 4.39 4.52
C GLU A 33 5.48 3.98 5.86
N THR A 34 4.85 4.35 6.98
CA THR A 34 5.32 3.95 8.32
C THR A 34 5.19 2.45 8.51
N GLY A 35 4.08 1.85 8.06
CA GLY A 35 3.88 0.41 8.10
C GLY A 35 4.93 -0.35 7.28
N ILE A 36 5.21 0.10 6.05
CA ILE A 36 6.29 -0.47 5.22
C ILE A 36 7.65 -0.38 5.91
N ARG A 37 7.98 0.77 6.52
CA ARG A 37 9.21 0.93 7.30
C ARG A 37 9.30 -0.11 8.43
N TYR A 38 8.23 -0.29 9.21
CA TYR A 38 8.22 -1.25 10.30
C TYR A 38 8.33 -2.70 9.80
N TYR A 39 7.75 -3.01 8.63
CA TYR A 39 7.91 -4.32 7.97
C TYR A 39 9.36 -4.55 7.50
N ASN A 40 10.05 -3.49 7.08
CA ASN A 40 11.47 -3.54 6.70
C ASN A 40 12.44 -3.44 7.90
N HIS A 41 11.96 -3.58 9.13
CA HIS A 41 12.75 -3.45 10.36
C HIS A 41 13.36 -2.04 10.58
N GLU A 42 12.77 -1.01 9.96
CA GLU A 42 13.14 0.40 10.09
C GLU A 42 12.29 1.12 11.15
N ASN A 43 12.24 0.53 12.34
CA ASN A 43 11.46 1.04 13.48
C ASN A 43 12.01 2.37 13.99
N ASP A 44 11.19 3.14 14.70
CA ASP A 44 11.59 4.47 15.22
C ASP A 44 12.79 4.44 16.18
N ILE A 45 13.09 3.29 16.80
CA ILE A 45 14.30 3.12 17.62
C ILE A 45 15.58 3.40 16.82
N MET A 46 15.55 3.19 15.50
CA MET A 46 16.67 3.50 14.60
C MET A 46 16.99 4.99 14.55
N ASN A 47 16.08 5.86 14.97
CA ASN A 47 16.26 7.31 15.02
C ASN A 47 16.53 7.85 16.45
N ASN A 48 16.68 6.98 17.45
CA ASN A 48 16.89 7.38 18.84
C ASN A 48 18.22 8.14 19.01
N ARG A 49 18.21 9.28 19.68
CA ARG A 49 19.40 10.13 19.95
C ARG A 49 19.51 10.38 21.45
N ILE A 50 20.73 10.31 21.97
CA ILE A 50 21.02 10.56 23.39
C ILE A 50 21.37 12.03 23.54
N PHE A 51 20.84 12.69 24.57
CA PHE A 51 21.11 14.10 24.85
C PHE A 51 21.55 14.29 26.30
N TYR A 52 22.35 15.33 26.54
CA TYR A 52 22.77 15.80 27.85
C TYR A 52 22.64 17.32 27.93
N VAL A 53 22.65 17.87 29.15
CA VAL A 53 22.66 19.31 29.40
C VAL A 53 24.10 19.71 29.74
N ASP A 54 24.64 20.70 29.05
CA ASP A 54 26.00 21.21 29.31
C ASP A 54 26.03 22.20 30.50
N ASP A 55 27.23 22.68 30.83
CA ASP A 55 27.45 23.62 31.94
C ASP A 55 26.77 25.00 31.73
N GLU A 56 26.36 25.31 30.50
CA GLU A 56 25.62 26.52 30.14
C GLU A 56 24.09 26.31 30.16
N GLY A 57 23.64 25.09 30.50
CA GLY A 57 22.22 24.74 30.53
C GLY A 57 21.62 24.41 29.15
N ILE A 58 22.45 24.20 28.13
CA ILE A 58 22.02 23.96 26.75
C ILE A 58 21.95 22.44 26.49
N LEU A 59 20.83 21.99 25.89
CA LEU A 59 20.66 20.61 25.47
C LEU A 59 21.57 20.30 24.26
N ARG A 60 22.49 19.35 24.41
CA ARG A 60 23.38 18.87 23.35
C ARG A 60 23.22 17.38 23.14
N GLU A 61 23.38 16.94 21.89
CA GLU A 61 23.42 15.51 21.57
C GLU A 61 24.74 14.90 22.04
N ASP A 62 24.67 13.78 22.76
CA ASP A 62 25.82 12.96 23.11
C ASP A 62 26.16 12.02 21.95
N LYS A 63 27.30 12.27 21.32
CA LYS A 63 27.84 11.45 20.22
C LYS A 63 28.81 10.35 20.69
N TYR A 64 29.16 10.34 21.97
CA TYR A 64 30.14 9.41 22.55
C TYR A 64 29.47 8.32 23.40
N ALA A 65 28.27 8.58 23.91
CA ALA A 65 27.45 7.56 24.55
C ALA A 65 27.16 6.40 23.59
N SER A 66 27.26 5.17 24.12
CA SER A 66 26.84 3.98 23.38
C SER A 66 25.33 4.01 23.14
N ASN A 67 24.94 4.02 21.86
CA ASN A 67 23.55 4.08 21.43
C ASN A 67 23.23 2.88 20.53
N VAL A 68 23.25 1.69 21.13
CA VAL A 68 22.90 0.44 20.42
C VAL A 68 21.39 0.43 20.18
N ARG A 69 20.99 0.31 18.92
CA ARG A 69 19.59 0.29 18.46
C ARG A 69 19.30 -1.09 17.89
N ILE A 70 18.33 -1.79 18.46
CA ILE A 70 17.92 -3.13 18.01
C ILE A 70 16.44 -3.07 17.64
N PRO A 71 16.10 -3.04 16.35
CA PRO A 71 14.71 -3.16 15.92
C PRO A 71 14.23 -4.59 16.13
N HIS A 72 12.99 -4.75 16.61
CA HIS A 72 12.37 -6.07 16.74
C HIS A 72 11.49 -6.34 15.51
N GLY A 73 11.65 -7.52 14.89
CA GLY A 73 10.84 -7.97 13.74
C GLY A 73 9.41 -8.40 14.08
N PHE A 74 8.81 -7.84 15.15
CA PHE A 74 7.50 -8.27 15.63
C PHE A 74 6.40 -7.99 14.60
N PHE A 75 6.46 -6.82 13.97
CA PHE A 75 5.48 -6.40 12.97
C PHE A 75 5.52 -7.26 11.69
N PRO A 76 6.69 -7.52 11.06
CA PRO A 76 6.78 -8.49 9.97
C PRO A 76 6.21 -9.85 10.36
N GLU A 77 6.59 -10.37 11.52
CA GLU A 77 6.17 -11.69 11.98
C GLU A 77 4.64 -11.82 12.11
N ILE A 78 3.96 -10.85 12.72
CA ILE A 78 2.49 -10.90 12.84
C ILE A 78 1.77 -10.70 11.50
N VAL A 79 2.35 -9.93 10.57
CA VAL A 79 1.80 -9.74 9.22
C VAL A 79 1.86 -11.04 8.45
N ASP A 80 3.02 -11.71 8.46
CA ASP A 80 3.23 -12.99 7.77
C ASP A 80 2.35 -14.07 8.37
N GLN A 81 2.29 -14.16 9.71
CA GLN A 81 1.43 -15.11 10.41
C GLN A 81 -0.05 -14.89 10.07
N LYS A 82 -0.53 -13.64 10.05
CA LYS A 82 -1.92 -13.33 9.70
C LYS A 82 -2.23 -13.73 8.27
N THR A 83 -1.36 -13.38 7.32
CA THR A 83 -1.53 -13.69 5.89
C THR A 83 -1.57 -15.20 5.68
N GLN A 84 -0.60 -15.91 6.26
CA GLN A 84 -0.54 -17.37 6.18
C GLN A 84 -1.74 -18.04 6.86
N TYR A 85 -2.19 -17.54 8.01
CA TYR A 85 -3.35 -18.09 8.70
C TYR A 85 -4.62 -18.00 7.85
N LEU A 86 -4.85 -16.83 7.22
CA LEU A 86 -6.03 -16.60 6.40
C LEU A 86 -5.99 -17.35 5.07
N LEU A 87 -4.82 -17.49 4.45
CA LEU A 87 -4.67 -17.92 3.05
C LEU A 87 -3.77 -19.16 2.88
N SER A 88 -3.58 -19.93 3.96
CA SER A 88 -2.87 -21.22 3.93
C SER A 88 -3.60 -22.26 3.08
N ASN A 89 -4.93 -22.21 3.10
CA ASN A 89 -5.77 -23.03 2.24
C ASN A 89 -6.24 -22.21 1.03
N PRO A 90 -6.35 -22.83 -0.16
CA PRO A 90 -6.98 -22.21 -1.32
C PRO A 90 -8.40 -21.74 -0.99
N VAL A 91 -8.85 -20.69 -1.68
CA VAL A 91 -10.25 -20.25 -1.58
C VAL A 91 -11.18 -21.32 -2.11
N GLU A 92 -12.09 -21.77 -1.24
CA GLU A 92 -13.18 -22.67 -1.60
C GLU A 92 -14.46 -21.86 -1.86
N TYR A 93 -15.26 -22.33 -2.82
CA TYR A 93 -16.55 -21.74 -3.16
C TYR A 93 -17.54 -22.85 -3.47
N GLU A 94 -18.79 -22.66 -3.05
CA GLU A 94 -19.90 -23.58 -3.32
C GLU A 94 -21.01 -22.83 -4.05
N THR A 95 -21.57 -23.47 -5.08
CA THR A 95 -22.71 -22.96 -5.84
C THR A 95 -23.57 -24.13 -6.30
N GLU A 96 -24.89 -23.92 -6.36
CA GLU A 96 -25.85 -24.92 -6.86
C GLU A 96 -25.81 -25.05 -8.40
N ASN A 97 -25.24 -24.05 -9.08
CA ASN A 97 -25.12 -24.05 -10.54
C ASN A 97 -23.77 -24.65 -10.95
N GLU A 98 -23.80 -25.89 -11.44
CA GLU A 98 -22.60 -26.62 -11.90
C GLU A 98 -21.87 -25.90 -13.05
N GLU A 99 -22.58 -25.24 -13.97
CA GLU A 99 -21.94 -24.48 -15.06
C GLU A 99 -21.14 -23.29 -14.52
N LEU A 100 -21.72 -22.54 -13.57
CA LEU A 100 -21.02 -21.45 -12.90
C LEU A 100 -19.82 -21.96 -12.10
N LYS A 101 -19.93 -23.14 -11.50
CA LYS A 101 -18.83 -23.77 -10.75
C LYS A 101 -17.63 -24.07 -11.64
N GLU A 102 -17.88 -24.61 -12.85
CA GLU A 102 -16.84 -24.85 -13.85
C GLU A 102 -16.15 -23.54 -14.26
N TYR A 103 -16.91 -22.47 -14.54
CA TYR A 103 -16.32 -21.17 -14.88
C TYR A 103 -15.50 -20.56 -13.72
N LEU A 104 -15.98 -20.65 -12.48
CA LEU A 104 -15.24 -20.14 -11.32
C LEU A 104 -13.94 -20.92 -11.09
N ALA A 105 -13.89 -22.21 -11.40
CA ALA A 105 -12.69 -23.03 -11.27
C ALA A 105 -11.54 -22.56 -12.15
N GLU A 106 -11.85 -21.96 -13.31
CA GLU A 106 -10.84 -21.37 -14.17
C GLU A 106 -10.16 -20.15 -13.56
N TYR A 107 -10.90 -19.36 -12.76
CA TYR A 107 -10.41 -18.11 -12.15
C TYR A 107 -9.86 -18.30 -10.74
N TYR A 108 -10.48 -19.13 -9.91
CA TYR A 108 -10.12 -19.37 -8.50
C TYR A 108 -9.02 -20.43 -8.43
N ASN A 109 -7.90 -20.11 -9.08
CA ASN A 109 -6.75 -20.98 -9.23
C ASN A 109 -5.56 -20.48 -8.38
N SER A 110 -4.39 -21.11 -8.57
CA SER A 110 -3.18 -20.72 -7.84
C SER A 110 -2.73 -19.28 -8.10
N GLU A 111 -2.96 -18.72 -9.28
CA GLU A 111 -2.61 -17.32 -9.59
C GLU A 111 -3.50 -16.35 -8.80
N PHE A 112 -4.79 -16.64 -8.71
CA PHE A 112 -5.70 -15.84 -7.88
C PHE A 112 -5.35 -15.95 -6.39
N GLN A 113 -4.93 -17.13 -5.91
CA GLN A 113 -4.44 -17.29 -4.54
C GLN A 113 -3.21 -16.41 -4.28
N VAL A 114 -2.27 -16.30 -5.23
CA VAL A 114 -1.11 -15.41 -5.12
C VAL A 114 -1.56 -13.95 -5.04
N VAL A 115 -2.49 -13.51 -5.90
CA VAL A 115 -3.05 -12.15 -5.85
C VAL A 115 -3.68 -11.87 -4.49
N LEU A 116 -4.43 -12.82 -3.91
CA LEU A 116 -5.01 -12.66 -2.59
C LEU A 116 -3.96 -12.58 -1.48
N GLN A 117 -2.89 -13.39 -1.56
CA GLN A 117 -1.78 -13.34 -0.60
C GLN A 117 -1.09 -12.00 -0.64
N GLU A 118 -0.70 -11.52 -1.83
CA GLU A 118 -0.11 -10.19 -2.02
C GLU A 118 -1.04 -9.08 -1.54
N LEU A 119 -2.34 -9.18 -1.81
CA LEU A 119 -3.33 -8.20 -1.38
C LEU A 119 -3.44 -8.13 0.14
N VAL A 120 -3.57 -9.28 0.80
CA VAL A 120 -3.71 -9.37 2.26
C VAL A 120 -2.41 -8.93 2.93
N GLU A 121 -1.26 -9.36 2.44
CA GLU A 121 0.04 -8.96 2.98
C GLU A 121 0.25 -7.45 2.82
N GLY A 122 0.10 -6.93 1.61
CA GLY A 122 0.25 -5.50 1.30
C GLY A 122 -0.71 -4.60 2.08
N SER A 123 -1.98 -5.00 2.20
CA SER A 123 -2.95 -4.27 3.03
C SER A 123 -2.66 -4.38 4.53
N SER A 124 -2.03 -5.47 4.98
CA SER A 124 -1.60 -5.63 6.37
C SER A 124 -0.42 -4.73 6.72
N GLN A 125 0.48 -4.51 5.76
CA GLN A 125 1.61 -3.61 5.89
C GLN A 125 1.15 -2.14 5.84
N LYS A 126 0.27 -1.79 4.88
CA LYS A 126 -0.06 -0.39 4.53
C LYS A 126 -1.39 0.11 5.10
N GLY A 127 -2.22 -0.78 5.63
CA GLY A 127 -3.60 -0.50 6.05
C GLY A 127 -4.63 -0.59 4.92
N PHE A 128 -4.20 -0.52 3.66
CA PHE A 128 -5.03 -0.69 2.47
C PHE A 128 -4.19 -1.07 1.26
N GLU A 129 -4.82 -1.73 0.30
CA GLU A 129 -4.22 -2.17 -0.95
C GLU A 129 -5.30 -2.25 -2.04
N TYR A 130 -4.91 -2.09 -3.31
CA TYR A 130 -5.85 -2.13 -4.42
C TYR A 130 -5.63 -3.38 -5.29
N VAL A 131 -6.71 -3.85 -5.91
CA VAL A 131 -6.67 -4.82 -7.00
C VAL A 131 -7.32 -4.19 -8.20
N TYR A 132 -6.72 -4.36 -9.38
CA TYR A 132 -7.40 -4.06 -10.63
C TYR A 132 -7.60 -5.33 -11.44
N ALA A 133 -8.73 -5.38 -12.12
CA ALA A 133 -9.04 -6.41 -13.08
C ALA A 133 -8.65 -5.92 -14.48
N ARG A 134 -8.01 -6.78 -15.25
CA ARG A 134 -7.64 -6.54 -16.66
C ARG A 134 -7.92 -7.77 -17.49
N THR A 135 -8.05 -7.60 -18.79
CA THR A 135 -8.11 -8.73 -19.71
C THR A 135 -6.70 -9.12 -20.17
N ASN A 136 -6.42 -10.41 -20.32
CA ASN A 136 -5.18 -10.91 -20.91
C ASN A 136 -5.28 -11.04 -22.44
N ALA A 137 -4.23 -11.54 -23.08
CA ALA A 137 -4.18 -11.72 -24.54
C ALA A 137 -5.19 -12.75 -25.09
N GLU A 138 -5.77 -13.57 -24.22
CA GLU A 138 -6.74 -14.62 -24.56
C GLU A 138 -8.19 -14.19 -24.27
N ASP A 139 -8.41 -12.89 -24.06
CA ASP A 139 -9.71 -12.31 -23.69
C ASP A 139 -10.28 -12.82 -22.34
N ARG A 140 -9.40 -13.28 -21.44
CA ARG A 140 -9.77 -13.75 -20.09
C ARG A 140 -9.48 -12.71 -19.02
N LEU A 141 -10.32 -12.67 -17.99
CA LEU A 141 -10.15 -11.77 -16.85
C LEU A 141 -8.93 -12.18 -16.00
N CYS A 142 -8.12 -11.22 -15.60
CA CYS A 142 -6.97 -11.41 -14.72
C CYS A 142 -6.95 -10.31 -13.66
N PHE A 143 -6.45 -10.65 -12.49
CA PHE A 143 -6.33 -9.73 -11.37
C PHE A 143 -4.87 -9.44 -11.07
N GLN A 144 -4.59 -8.22 -10.63
CA GLN A 144 -3.25 -7.83 -10.20
C GLN A 144 -3.34 -6.83 -9.07
N VAL A 145 -2.49 -7.00 -8.07
CA VAL A 145 -2.34 -6.05 -6.97
C VAL A 145 -1.70 -4.77 -7.51
N ALA A 146 -2.28 -3.63 -7.16
CA ALA A 146 -1.71 -2.32 -7.39
C ALA A 146 -1.25 -1.73 -6.07
N ASP A 147 0.04 -1.41 -5.99
CA ASP A 147 0.64 -0.81 -4.82
C ASP A 147 -0.07 0.51 -4.46
N SER A 148 -0.76 0.48 -3.33
CA SER A 148 -1.53 1.58 -2.77
C SER A 148 -0.71 2.83 -2.51
N LEU A 149 0.62 2.75 -2.32
CA LEU A 149 1.46 3.96 -2.26
C LEU A 149 1.55 4.65 -3.63
N ASN A 150 1.47 3.88 -4.70
CA ASN A 150 1.63 4.29 -6.08
C ASN A 150 0.31 4.48 -6.86
N VAL A 151 -0.83 4.53 -6.17
CA VAL A 151 -2.15 4.77 -6.78
C VAL A 151 -2.91 5.85 -6.01
N PHE A 152 -3.60 6.75 -6.70
CA PHE A 152 -4.45 7.76 -6.06
C PHE A 152 -5.83 7.83 -6.72
N GLY A 153 -6.85 8.11 -5.90
CA GLY A 153 -8.22 8.27 -6.35
C GLY A 153 -8.46 9.67 -6.92
N VAL A 154 -9.18 9.74 -8.03
CA VAL A 154 -9.77 10.96 -8.57
C VAL A 154 -11.23 10.97 -8.17
N TYR A 155 -11.63 12.02 -7.46
CA TYR A 155 -12.99 12.20 -6.97
C TYR A 155 -13.69 13.32 -7.74
N ASN A 156 -15.02 13.34 -7.74
CA ASN A 156 -15.81 14.46 -8.24
C ASN A 156 -16.02 15.53 -7.14
N GLU A 157 -16.73 16.61 -7.47
CA GLU A 157 -17.05 17.70 -6.54
C GLU A 157 -17.93 17.29 -5.35
N TYR A 158 -18.64 16.16 -5.47
CA TYR A 158 -19.44 15.54 -4.40
C TYR A 158 -18.64 14.54 -3.56
N ASN A 159 -17.32 14.49 -3.76
CA ASN A 159 -16.40 13.55 -3.10
C ASN A 159 -16.69 12.08 -3.41
N GLU A 160 -17.29 11.80 -4.56
CA GLU A 160 -17.50 10.44 -5.07
C GLU A 160 -16.33 10.03 -5.95
N LEU A 161 -15.82 8.83 -5.74
CA LEU A 161 -14.70 8.28 -6.49
C LEU A 161 -15.11 8.07 -7.95
N GLN A 162 -14.35 8.64 -8.88
CA GLN A 162 -14.54 8.51 -10.32
C GLN A 162 -13.62 7.44 -10.92
N THR A 163 -12.34 7.49 -10.57
CA THR A 163 -11.34 6.54 -11.07
C THR A 163 -10.09 6.51 -10.19
N TYR A 164 -9.24 5.52 -10.40
CA TYR A 164 -7.90 5.46 -9.81
C TYR A 164 -6.86 5.70 -10.90
N LEU A 165 -5.85 6.51 -10.59
CA LEU A 165 -4.71 6.75 -11.47
C LEU A 165 -3.43 6.27 -10.79
N PRO A 166 -2.51 5.64 -11.54
CA PRO A 166 -1.19 5.34 -11.02
C PRO A 166 -0.41 6.65 -10.85
N SER A 167 0.25 6.83 -9.71
CA SER A 167 1.21 7.92 -9.48
C SER A 167 2.57 7.54 -10.08
N LEU A 168 2.59 7.28 -11.40
CA LEU A 168 3.83 7.05 -12.15
C LEU A 168 4.67 8.33 -12.16
N CYS A 169 5.52 8.43 -11.14
CA CYS A 169 6.63 9.38 -11.05
C CYS A 169 7.79 8.60 -10.41
N HIS A 170 8.46 7.80 -11.23
CA HIS A 170 9.86 7.41 -11.08
C HIS A 170 10.61 7.95 -12.30
#